data_AF-A0A2U1XQI8-F1
#
_entry.id   AF-A0A2U1XQI8-F1
#
_cell.length_a   1.000
_cell.length_b   1.000
_cell.length_c   1.000
_cell.angle_alpha   90.00
_cell.angle_beta   90.00
_cell.angle_gamma   90.00
#
_symmetry.space_group_name_H-M   'P 1'
#
loop_
_entity.id
_entity.type
_entity.pdbx_description
1 polymer ?
#
loop_
_entity_poly.entity_id
_entity_poly.type
_entity_poly.pdbx_seq_one_letter_code
_entity_poly.pdbx_strand_id
1 'polypeptide(L)'
;MTEERLSFQAEVSRLLDIVAHSLYSEKEVFLRELVSNASDACDRLRYAALTQPELSADDPNLKVRLLVDKDARTLTVADNGIGMNRDDLVENLGTIARSGTAAFMKSLEGAEKGDGKKDVNLIGQFGVGFYSAFMAADKVTVLTRKAGEATGWRWESDGKGEFTIAEADGLPRGTQIVLHLRAGDDEYLDEARLGGIVRKYSDHIAIPILFGEGEEAKALNSASALWTRSKSEITADQYKEFYHHVGHAFDDPWLTLHWRAEGALEYTNLLYVPSTKPFDLFDPKRAHRVKLYVKRVFITDAAEGLIPPYLRFLRGVVDSEDLPLNISREMLQHNPMLAKIKAGITRRVLSELSKKAKDSENAAEYDSFWENFGAVLKEGLYEDYEHRDELLKLLRFRTTAGEDLVSLEQYVARMKEGQDAIFTISGDDIDTLLRSPQLEGFRAKGVEVLLLTDPVDEFWMPSVGVYEGKPFKSVTRGGADLGKIKGEETEKPEEKTPEGELTDLLALLKLTLSDAVKDVRKSERLTDSAVCLVADDNDMDMHLERLLKQHKQLNGEVGKRILEINPSHALIKRLADRAKGSGATDALEDAAWLLLDQARIVEGEPLPDPAAFARRLASAMEKGLA
;
A
#
# COMPACT_ATOMS: atom_id res chain seq x y z
N MET A 1 13.70 60.93 -5.11
CA MET A 1 14.67 59.95 -4.61
C MET A 1 15.21 59.21 -5.83
N THR A 2 16.53 59.14 -5.99
CA THR A 2 17.16 58.36 -7.06
C THR A 2 17.08 56.88 -6.69
N GLU A 3 16.35 56.12 -7.49
CA GLU A 3 16.26 54.67 -7.40
C GLU A 3 17.48 54.07 -8.10
N GLU A 4 18.20 53.19 -7.39
CA GLU A 4 19.31 52.42 -7.95
C GLU A 4 18.86 50.96 -8.11
N ARG A 5 19.09 50.41 -9.31
CA ARG A 5 18.71 49.05 -9.66
C ARG A 5 19.96 48.20 -9.79
N LEU A 6 20.21 47.36 -8.80
CA LEU A 6 21.35 46.43 -8.77
C LEU A 6 20.88 45.03 -9.19
N SER A 7 21.76 44.27 -9.85
CA SER A 7 21.53 42.87 -10.19
C SER A 7 21.95 41.95 -9.04
N PHE A 8 21.27 40.82 -8.89
CA PHE A 8 21.71 39.76 -7.97
C PHE A 8 23.11 39.26 -8.35
N GLN A 9 23.97 39.07 -7.36
CA GLN A 9 25.29 38.46 -7.50
C GLN A 9 25.29 37.08 -6.83
N ALA A 10 26.15 36.19 -7.32
CA ALA A 10 26.30 34.85 -6.77
C ALA A 10 27.79 34.45 -6.68
N GLU A 11 28.16 33.82 -5.57
CA GLU A 11 29.51 33.28 -5.36
C GLU A 11 29.58 31.86 -5.93
N VAL A 12 30.26 31.72 -7.07
CA VAL A 12 30.31 30.48 -7.87
C VAL A 12 30.90 29.30 -7.10
N SER A 13 32.00 29.52 -6.38
CA SER A 13 32.66 28.49 -5.55
C SER A 13 31.71 27.92 -4.49
N ARG A 14 30.94 28.80 -3.82
CA ARG A 14 29.98 28.40 -2.80
C ARG A 14 28.76 27.69 -3.38
N LEU A 15 28.32 28.06 -4.58
CA LEU A 15 27.25 27.35 -5.29
C LEU A 15 27.67 25.93 -5.69
N LEU A 16 28.90 25.76 -6.20
CA LEU A 16 29.44 24.44 -6.53
C LEU A 16 29.53 23.55 -5.28
N ASP A 17 29.97 24.12 -4.16
CA ASP A 17 30.04 23.40 -2.88
C ASP A 17 28.66 22.94 -2.38
N ILE A 18 27.63 23.79 -2.50
CA ILE A 18 26.24 23.42 -2.18
C ILE A 18 25.75 22.31 -3.11
N VAL A 19 26.03 22.40 -4.40
CA VAL A 19 25.60 21.39 -5.40
C VAL A 19 26.27 20.04 -5.14
N ALA A 20 27.56 20.04 -4.81
CA ALA A 20 28.29 18.81 -4.50
C ALA A 20 27.88 18.23 -3.13
N HIS A 21 27.78 19.03 -2.07
CA HIS A 21 27.69 18.49 -0.72
C HIS A 21 26.32 18.60 -0.05
N SER A 22 25.40 19.41 -0.57
CA SER A 22 24.13 19.74 0.13
C SER A 22 22.85 19.40 -0.65
N LEU A 23 22.93 19.20 -1.97
CA LEU A 23 21.74 18.90 -2.79
C LEU A 23 21.36 17.42 -2.84
N TYR A 24 22.32 16.52 -2.62
CA TYR A 24 22.13 15.08 -2.72
C TYR A 24 22.45 14.41 -1.40
N SER A 25 21.61 13.45 -1.01
CA SER A 25 21.75 12.71 0.24
C SER A 25 22.81 11.61 0.11
N GLU A 26 22.93 11.02 -1.08
CA GLU A 26 23.75 9.84 -1.36
C GLU A 26 24.81 10.14 -2.43
N LYS A 27 26.07 9.80 -2.17
CA LYS A 27 27.18 10.04 -3.12
C LYS A 27 27.00 9.32 -4.44
N GLU A 28 26.46 8.10 -4.44
CA GLU A 28 26.30 7.27 -5.65
C GLU A 28 25.43 7.90 -6.76
N VAL A 29 24.70 8.97 -6.44
CA VAL A 29 23.90 9.76 -7.39
C VAL A 29 24.73 10.39 -8.50
N PHE A 30 26.04 10.65 -8.30
CA PHE A 30 26.87 11.21 -9.37
C PHE A 30 26.82 10.35 -10.64
N LEU A 31 26.83 9.02 -10.48
CA LEU A 31 26.81 8.10 -11.62
C LEU A 31 25.45 8.14 -12.34
N ARG A 32 24.35 8.27 -11.60
CA ARG A 32 23.00 8.48 -12.18
C ARG A 32 22.97 9.70 -13.07
N GLU A 33 23.50 10.84 -12.59
CA GLU A 33 23.47 12.10 -13.34
C GLU A 33 24.35 12.02 -14.61
N LEU A 34 25.55 11.45 -14.50
CA LEU A 34 26.46 11.30 -15.65
C LEU A 34 25.93 10.35 -16.71
N VAL A 35 25.37 9.20 -16.30
CA VAL A 35 24.74 8.25 -17.23
C VAL A 35 23.50 8.86 -17.89
N SER A 36 22.71 9.65 -17.15
CA SER A 36 21.55 10.36 -17.71
C SER A 36 21.97 11.38 -18.78
N ASN A 37 23.03 12.16 -18.52
CA ASN A 37 23.57 13.12 -19.49
C ASN A 37 24.11 12.41 -20.75
N ALA A 38 24.79 11.28 -20.57
CA ALA A 38 25.25 10.42 -21.66
C ALA A 38 24.08 9.91 -22.53
N SER A 39 22.99 9.46 -21.88
CA SER A 39 21.76 9.06 -22.58
C SER A 39 21.14 10.20 -23.37
N ASP A 40 20.99 11.39 -22.76
CA ASP A 40 20.47 12.57 -23.44
C ASP A 40 21.33 12.94 -24.66
N ALA A 41 22.66 12.82 -24.57
CA ALA A 41 23.56 13.08 -25.68
C ALA A 41 23.38 12.08 -26.84
N CYS A 42 23.16 10.80 -26.53
CA CYS A 42 22.84 9.77 -27.50
C CYS A 42 21.49 10.02 -28.18
N ASP A 43 20.44 10.39 -27.43
CA ASP A 43 19.12 10.67 -27.98
C ASP A 43 19.12 11.93 -28.86
N ARG A 44 19.87 12.97 -28.47
CA ARG A 44 20.09 14.15 -29.32
C ARG A 44 20.76 13.80 -30.64
N LEU A 45 21.76 12.92 -30.61
CA LEU A 45 22.39 12.43 -31.84
C LEU A 45 21.42 11.63 -32.70
N ARG A 46 20.65 10.73 -32.09
CA ARG A 46 19.63 9.93 -32.79
C ARG A 46 18.63 10.84 -33.51
N TYR A 47 18.16 11.89 -32.83
CA TYR A 47 17.25 12.87 -33.43
C TYR A 47 17.92 13.66 -34.57
N ALA A 48 19.14 14.17 -34.37
CA ALA A 48 19.86 14.90 -35.42
C ALA A 48 20.07 14.03 -36.67
N ALA A 49 20.39 12.75 -36.47
CA ALA A 49 20.59 11.77 -37.53
C ALA A 49 19.34 11.47 -38.37
N LEU A 50 18.12 11.79 -37.89
CA LEU A 50 16.90 11.69 -38.71
C LEU A 50 16.92 12.63 -39.92
N THR A 51 17.64 13.76 -39.80
CA THR A 51 17.77 14.77 -40.86
C THR A 51 19.16 14.84 -41.47
N GLN A 52 20.19 14.39 -40.73
CA GLN A 52 21.60 14.33 -41.15
C GLN A 52 22.20 12.94 -40.83
N PRO A 53 21.85 11.89 -41.61
CA PRO A 53 22.25 10.51 -41.30
C PRO A 53 23.77 10.30 -41.13
N GLU A 54 24.57 11.10 -41.85
CA GLU A 54 26.04 11.09 -41.82
C GLU A 54 26.62 11.34 -40.42
N LEU A 55 25.89 12.04 -39.52
CA LEU A 55 26.36 12.31 -38.16
C LEU A 55 26.54 11.02 -37.33
N SER A 56 25.80 9.97 -37.66
CA SER A 56 25.81 8.70 -36.94
C SER A 56 26.55 7.57 -37.66
N ALA A 57 26.86 7.74 -38.95
CA ALA A 57 27.28 6.67 -39.86
C ALA A 57 28.50 5.87 -39.40
N ASP A 58 29.49 6.52 -38.78
CA ASP A 58 30.74 5.88 -38.37
C ASP A 58 30.62 5.00 -37.12
N ASP A 59 29.60 5.24 -36.28
CA ASP A 59 29.31 4.42 -35.08
C ASP A 59 27.81 4.51 -34.75
N PRO A 60 26.94 3.77 -35.45
CA PRO A 60 25.49 3.87 -35.28
C PRO A 60 24.98 3.24 -33.98
N ASN A 61 25.79 2.38 -33.35
CA ASN A 61 25.42 1.63 -32.15
C ASN A 61 25.67 2.48 -30.90
N LEU A 62 24.68 3.29 -30.54
CA LEU A 62 24.71 4.19 -29.37
C LEU A 62 24.84 3.39 -28.06
N LYS A 63 25.73 3.84 -27.18
CA LYS A 63 26.07 3.17 -25.92
C LYS A 63 26.72 4.13 -24.92
N VAL A 64 26.62 3.79 -23.65
CA VAL A 64 27.43 4.37 -22.57
C VAL A 64 28.43 3.33 -22.10
N ARG A 65 29.67 3.72 -21.82
CA ARG A 65 30.72 2.87 -21.25
C ARG A 65 31.19 3.41 -19.91
N LEU A 66 31.35 2.52 -18.96
CA LEU A 66 32.03 2.74 -17.69
C LEU A 66 33.40 2.06 -17.76
N LEU A 67 34.46 2.86 -17.68
CA LEU A 67 35.84 2.39 -17.76
C LEU A 67 36.55 2.72 -16.45
N VAL A 68 37.28 1.76 -15.91
CA VAL A 68 37.99 1.92 -14.63
C VAL A 68 39.48 1.74 -14.87
N ASP A 69 40.26 2.67 -14.34
CA ASP A 69 41.71 2.53 -14.19
C ASP A 69 42.05 2.57 -12.70
N LYS A 70 42.42 1.41 -12.14
CA LYS A 70 42.72 1.27 -10.72
C LYS A 70 44.07 1.90 -10.34
N ASP A 71 45.02 1.94 -11.27
CA ASP A 71 46.36 2.48 -11.03
C ASP A 71 46.31 4.01 -11.02
N ALA A 72 45.60 4.60 -11.98
CA ALA A 72 45.35 6.03 -12.05
C ALA A 72 44.24 6.50 -11.08
N ARG A 73 43.50 5.56 -10.46
CA ARG A 73 42.33 5.81 -9.60
C ARG A 73 41.26 6.65 -10.31
N THR A 74 40.94 6.28 -11.54
CA THR A 74 39.95 6.99 -12.34
C THR A 74 38.77 6.12 -12.75
N LEU A 75 37.59 6.75 -12.79
CA LEU A 75 36.39 6.23 -13.43
C LEU A 75 36.09 7.13 -14.62
N THR A 76 35.88 6.54 -15.80
CA THR A 76 35.47 7.25 -17.00
C THR A 76 34.05 6.86 -17.40
N VAL A 77 33.18 7.85 -17.56
CA VAL A 77 31.85 7.69 -18.17
C VAL A 77 31.92 8.21 -19.60
N ALA A 78 31.82 7.32 -20.58
CA ALA A 78 31.98 7.64 -21.99
C ALA A 78 30.72 7.35 -22.79
N ASP A 79 30.26 8.30 -23.59
CA ASP A 79 29.18 8.13 -24.56
C ASP A 79 29.68 8.38 -25.98
N ASN A 80 29.02 7.75 -26.95
CA ASN A 80 29.23 8.02 -28.38
C ASN A 80 28.11 8.87 -28.99
N GLY A 81 27.46 9.73 -28.18
CA GLY A 81 26.39 10.63 -28.55
C GLY A 81 26.87 11.87 -29.30
N ILE A 82 26.10 12.96 -29.21
CA ILE A 82 26.28 14.15 -30.06
C ILE A 82 27.60 14.91 -29.78
N GLY A 83 28.15 14.80 -28.57
CA GLY A 83 29.34 15.54 -28.15
C GLY A 83 29.12 17.06 -28.00
N MET A 84 30.20 17.77 -27.69
CA MET A 84 30.21 19.23 -27.49
C MET A 84 31.36 19.87 -28.27
N ASN A 85 31.16 21.10 -28.72
CA ASN A 85 32.23 21.94 -29.23
C ASN A 85 32.71 22.94 -28.16
N ARG A 86 33.67 23.81 -28.50
CA ARG A 86 34.23 24.80 -27.56
C ARG A 86 33.16 25.66 -26.89
N ASP A 87 32.21 26.15 -27.68
CA ASP A 87 31.18 27.06 -27.16
C ASP A 87 30.20 26.29 -26.29
N ASP A 88 29.81 25.07 -26.66
CA ASP A 88 29.00 24.20 -25.81
C ASP A 88 29.66 23.93 -24.45
N LEU A 89 30.99 23.74 -24.40
CA LEU A 89 31.74 23.54 -23.15
C LEU A 89 31.69 24.78 -22.26
N VAL A 90 31.90 25.97 -22.82
CA VAL A 90 31.83 27.24 -22.08
C VAL A 90 30.41 27.50 -21.58
N GLU A 91 29.43 27.30 -22.44
CA GLU A 91 28.05 27.67 -22.17
C GLU A 91 27.31 26.66 -21.29
N ASN A 92 27.56 25.37 -21.45
CA ASN A 92 26.80 24.32 -20.74
C ASN A 92 27.55 23.77 -19.52
N LEU A 93 28.88 23.57 -19.61
CA LEU A 93 29.68 23.09 -18.47
C LEU A 93 30.36 24.22 -17.70
N GLY A 94 30.60 25.37 -18.33
CA GLY A 94 31.19 26.55 -17.68
C GLY A 94 30.17 27.46 -16.99
N THR A 95 28.87 27.23 -17.18
CA THR A 95 27.80 28.05 -16.58
C THR A 95 26.91 27.18 -15.70
N ILE A 96 26.80 27.50 -14.41
CA ILE A 96 25.93 26.79 -13.47
C ILE A 96 24.46 27.12 -13.77
N ALA A 97 23.58 26.12 -13.65
CA ALA A 97 22.13 26.25 -13.90
C ALA A 97 21.76 26.57 -15.37
N ARG A 98 22.64 26.23 -16.31
CA ARG A 98 22.35 26.25 -17.76
C ARG A 98 22.40 24.82 -18.30
N SER A 99 21.32 24.40 -18.96
CA SER A 99 21.23 23.06 -19.59
C SER A 99 21.07 23.18 -21.10
N GLY A 100 22.03 22.63 -21.84
CA GLY A 100 21.94 22.49 -23.30
C GLY A 100 20.79 21.57 -23.73
N THR A 101 20.45 20.57 -22.91
CA THR A 101 19.28 19.71 -23.10
C THR A 101 17.98 20.49 -23.00
N ALA A 102 17.85 21.39 -22.02
CA ALA A 102 16.67 22.26 -21.89
C ALA A 102 16.56 23.27 -23.05
N ALA A 103 17.69 23.82 -23.50
CA ALA A 103 17.73 24.71 -24.68
C ALA A 103 17.31 23.96 -25.96
N PHE A 104 17.76 22.72 -26.13
CA PHE A 104 17.38 21.86 -27.24
C PHE A 104 15.87 21.55 -27.22
N MET A 105 15.29 21.19 -26.06
CA MET A 105 13.84 21.00 -25.94
C MET A 105 13.04 22.24 -26.36
N LYS A 106 13.46 23.44 -25.94
CA LYS A 106 12.83 24.69 -26.40
C LYS A 106 12.94 24.90 -27.91
N SER A 107 14.06 24.51 -28.53
CA SER A 107 14.22 24.58 -29.99
C SER A 107 13.29 23.62 -30.73
N LEU A 108 12.98 22.45 -30.13
CA LEU A 108 12.00 21.50 -30.66
C LEU A 108 10.56 21.98 -30.50
N GLU A 109 10.25 22.71 -29.42
CA GLU A 109 8.92 23.29 -29.21
C GLU A 109 8.56 24.31 -30.30
N GLY A 110 9.52 25.10 -30.77
CA GLY A 110 9.36 26.11 -31.82
C GLY A 110 9.36 25.60 -33.27
N ALA A 111 9.73 24.35 -33.53
CA ALA A 111 9.67 23.74 -34.87
C ALA A 111 8.28 23.11 -35.14
N GLU A 112 7.74 23.31 -36.35
CA GLU A 112 6.39 22.87 -36.75
C GLU A 112 6.12 21.36 -36.56
N LYS A 113 4.85 21.03 -36.35
CA LYS A 113 4.28 19.70 -36.06
C LYS A 113 4.63 18.65 -37.13
N GLY A 114 5.73 17.92 -36.95
CA GLY A 114 6.01 16.65 -37.62
C GLY A 114 5.89 15.47 -36.65
N ASP A 115 5.52 14.28 -37.15
CA ASP A 115 5.28 13.06 -36.37
C ASP A 115 6.49 12.56 -35.55
N GLY A 116 7.70 13.05 -35.80
CA GLY A 116 8.94 12.68 -35.08
C GLY A 116 9.13 13.33 -33.70
N LYS A 117 8.19 14.17 -33.24
CA LYS A 117 8.29 14.90 -31.95
C LYS A 117 8.09 14.00 -30.72
N LYS A 118 7.52 12.79 -30.88
CA LYS A 118 7.06 11.93 -29.78
C LYS A 118 8.12 11.01 -29.16
N ASP A 119 9.29 10.85 -29.77
CA ASP A 119 10.29 9.85 -29.35
C ASP A 119 11.52 10.43 -28.61
N VAL A 120 11.54 11.74 -28.32
CA VAL A 120 12.68 12.39 -27.66
C VAL A 120 12.33 12.76 -26.22
N ASN A 121 12.57 11.83 -25.29
CA ASN A 121 12.34 12.02 -23.85
C ASN A 121 13.65 12.36 -23.14
N LEU A 122 13.99 13.66 -23.07
CA LEU A 122 15.22 14.11 -22.41
C LEU A 122 15.06 14.35 -20.90
N ILE A 123 16.09 13.99 -20.15
CA ILE A 123 16.10 13.87 -18.68
C ILE A 123 16.69 15.12 -17.98
N GLY A 124 17.78 15.69 -18.49
CA GLY A 124 18.62 16.69 -17.81
C GLY A 124 18.15 18.14 -17.97
N GLN A 125 17.25 18.63 -17.12
CA GLN A 125 16.65 19.98 -17.30
C GLN A 125 17.27 21.11 -16.46
N PHE A 126 17.93 20.80 -15.33
CA PHE A 126 18.35 21.81 -14.34
C PHE A 126 19.71 22.45 -14.60
N GLY A 127 20.62 21.78 -15.33
CA GLY A 127 21.97 22.32 -15.59
C GLY A 127 22.90 22.33 -14.37
N VAL A 128 22.67 21.43 -13.41
CA VAL A 128 23.51 21.27 -12.21
C VAL A 128 24.02 19.83 -12.01
N GLY A 129 23.40 18.83 -12.64
CA GLY A 129 23.71 17.41 -12.41
C GLY A 129 25.16 17.02 -12.73
N PHE A 130 25.80 17.66 -13.71
CA PHE A 130 27.22 17.42 -14.02
C PHE A 130 28.14 17.65 -12.81
N TYR A 131 27.87 18.67 -12.00
CA TYR A 131 28.72 19.02 -10.86
C TYR A 131 28.62 18.04 -9.70
N SER A 132 27.62 17.14 -9.70
CA SER A 132 27.59 16.00 -8.77
C SER A 132 28.83 15.09 -8.93
N ALA A 133 29.54 15.14 -10.06
CA ALA A 133 30.81 14.43 -10.23
C ALA A 133 31.85 14.80 -9.14
N PHE A 134 31.83 16.05 -8.65
CA PHE A 134 32.71 16.50 -7.57
C PHE A 134 32.33 15.97 -6.18
N MET A 135 31.27 15.16 -6.05
CA MET A 135 30.97 14.39 -4.84
C MET A 135 31.96 13.25 -4.61
N ALA A 136 32.48 12.68 -5.69
CA ALA A 136 33.37 11.52 -5.69
C ALA A 136 34.75 11.81 -6.30
N ALA A 137 34.94 12.96 -6.96
CA ALA A 137 36.17 13.34 -7.64
C ALA A 137 36.81 14.63 -7.09
N ASP A 138 38.15 14.67 -7.07
CA ASP A 138 38.94 15.88 -6.81
C ASP A 138 39.19 16.69 -8.08
N LYS A 139 39.13 16.03 -9.23
CA LYS A 139 39.31 16.65 -10.54
C LYS A 139 38.44 15.94 -11.57
N VAL A 140 37.87 16.70 -12.48
CA VAL A 140 37.10 16.17 -13.62
C VAL A 140 37.76 16.65 -14.92
N THR A 141 38.06 15.71 -15.80
CA THR A 141 38.53 15.99 -17.16
C THR A 141 37.46 15.53 -18.15
N VAL A 142 37.03 16.42 -19.04
CA VAL A 142 36.05 16.10 -20.10
C VAL A 142 36.76 16.17 -21.44
N LEU A 143 36.74 15.07 -22.19
CA LEU A 143 37.25 14.97 -23.56
C LEU A 143 36.05 14.81 -24.48
N THR A 144 35.89 15.67 -25.48
CA THR A 144 34.68 15.64 -26.32
C THR A 144 34.95 16.07 -27.74
N ARG A 145 34.22 15.47 -28.68
CA ARG A 145 34.18 15.89 -30.09
C ARG A 145 32.75 15.85 -30.58
N LYS A 146 32.26 16.99 -31.07
CA LYS A 146 30.91 17.11 -31.60
C LYS A 146 30.75 16.36 -32.92
N ALA A 147 29.60 15.71 -33.11
CA ALA A 147 29.26 15.08 -34.37
C ALA A 147 29.28 16.13 -35.51
N GLY A 148 29.88 15.77 -36.65
CA GLY A 148 30.07 16.69 -37.78
C GLY A 148 31.26 17.64 -37.67
N GLU A 149 31.97 17.66 -36.54
CA GLU A 149 33.18 18.47 -36.35
C GLU A 149 34.44 17.59 -36.23
N ALA A 150 35.57 18.08 -36.75
CA ALA A 150 36.86 17.36 -36.70
C ALA A 150 37.65 17.64 -35.41
N THR A 151 37.55 18.86 -34.89
CA THR A 151 38.32 19.31 -33.72
C THR A 151 37.72 18.75 -32.43
N GLY A 152 38.54 18.06 -31.64
CA GLY A 152 38.20 17.65 -30.29
C GLY A 152 38.65 18.69 -29.26
N TRP A 153 38.03 18.65 -28.08
CA TRP A 153 38.28 19.59 -26.99
C TRP A 153 38.48 18.85 -25.68
N ARG A 154 39.39 19.37 -24.85
CA ARG A 154 39.61 18.98 -23.46
C ARG A 154 39.19 20.12 -22.54
N TRP A 155 38.30 19.82 -21.61
CA TRP A 155 37.93 20.68 -20.49
C TRP A 155 38.43 20.07 -19.18
N GLU A 156 38.97 20.87 -18.26
CA GLU A 156 39.45 20.39 -16.96
C GLU A 156 39.11 21.37 -15.83
N SER A 157 38.65 20.85 -14.69
CA SER A 157 38.37 21.62 -13.46
C SER A 157 38.54 20.78 -12.20
N ASP A 158 38.89 21.43 -11.09
CA ASP A 158 38.89 20.87 -9.74
C ASP A 158 37.64 21.23 -8.92
N GLY A 159 36.64 21.88 -9.56
CA GLY A 159 35.39 22.26 -8.92
C GLY A 159 35.47 23.47 -8.00
N LYS A 160 36.61 24.19 -7.96
CA LYS A 160 36.81 25.35 -7.06
C LYS A 160 36.53 26.72 -7.70
N GLY A 161 35.90 26.74 -8.87
CA GLY A 161 35.40 27.96 -9.52
C GLY A 161 36.09 28.34 -10.83
N GLU A 162 37.11 27.59 -11.26
CA GLU A 162 37.81 27.80 -12.53
C GLU A 162 37.86 26.51 -13.36
N PHE A 163 38.00 26.66 -14.68
CA PHE A 163 38.21 25.55 -15.62
C PHE A 163 39.10 26.00 -16.78
N THR A 164 39.72 25.03 -17.45
CA THR A 164 40.53 25.26 -18.66
C THR A 164 39.93 24.55 -19.87
N ILE A 165 40.14 25.10 -21.07
CA ILE A 165 39.77 24.47 -22.34
C ILE A 165 40.97 24.48 -23.28
N ALA A 166 41.28 23.34 -23.88
CA ALA A 166 42.32 23.19 -24.89
C ALA A 166 41.83 22.28 -26.04
N GLU A 167 42.43 22.42 -27.22
CA GLU A 167 42.22 21.48 -28.33
C GLU A 167 42.80 20.10 -27.98
N ALA A 168 42.17 19.05 -28.47
CA ALA A 168 42.57 17.67 -28.29
C ALA A 168 42.35 16.87 -29.58
N ASP A 169 43.43 16.31 -30.12
CA ASP A 169 43.41 15.56 -31.37
C ASP A 169 43.01 14.10 -31.16
N GLY A 170 42.47 13.49 -32.22
CA GLY A 170 42.23 12.04 -32.26
C GLY A 170 41.09 11.52 -31.38
N LEU A 171 40.25 12.41 -30.83
CA LEU A 171 39.10 11.98 -30.01
C LEU A 171 38.00 11.35 -30.86
N PRO A 172 37.34 10.28 -30.37
CA PRO A 172 36.12 9.75 -31.00
C PRO A 172 34.94 10.72 -30.84
N ARG A 173 33.87 10.53 -31.62
CA ARG A 173 32.61 11.27 -31.46
C ARG A 173 32.02 11.01 -30.08
N GLY A 174 31.46 12.05 -29.44
CA GLY A 174 30.78 11.95 -28.16
C GLY A 174 31.59 12.61 -27.05
N THR A 175 31.47 12.08 -25.83
CA THR A 175 32.11 12.66 -24.64
C THR A 175 32.67 11.57 -23.74
N GLN A 176 33.84 11.82 -23.15
CA GLN A 176 34.44 11.02 -22.08
C GLN A 176 34.63 11.93 -20.86
N ILE A 177 33.97 11.59 -19.76
CA ILE A 177 34.08 12.29 -18.48
C ILE A 177 34.95 11.43 -17.56
N VAL A 178 36.18 11.86 -17.34
CA VAL A 178 37.17 11.19 -16.49
C VAL A 178 37.12 11.82 -15.10
N LEU A 179 36.67 11.02 -14.12
CA LEU A 179 36.63 11.36 -12.71
C LEU A 179 37.93 10.88 -12.05
N HIS A 180 38.72 11.82 -11.54
CA HIS A 180 39.89 11.52 -10.70
C HIS A 180 39.38 11.36 -9.27
N LEU A 181 39.18 10.12 -8.83
CA LEU A 181 38.45 9.82 -7.60
C LEU A 181 39.21 10.28 -6.36
N ARG A 182 38.46 10.78 -5.37
CA ARG A 182 39.02 11.18 -4.08
C ARG A 182 39.62 10.00 -3.34
N ALA A 183 40.51 10.29 -2.40
CA ALA A 183 40.92 9.30 -1.41
C ALA A 183 39.70 8.81 -0.59
N GLY A 184 39.47 7.49 -0.58
CA GLY A 184 38.38 6.86 0.18
C GLY A 184 37.16 6.46 -0.66
N ASP A 185 37.03 6.92 -1.90
CA ASP A 185 35.90 6.61 -2.78
C ASP A 185 36.25 5.47 -3.78
N ASP A 186 37.15 4.56 -3.40
CA ASP A 186 37.65 3.45 -4.23
C ASP A 186 36.58 2.39 -4.54
N GLU A 187 35.46 2.42 -3.82
CA GLU A 187 34.30 1.56 -4.11
C GLU A 187 33.78 1.76 -5.54
N TYR A 188 33.96 2.96 -6.13
CA TYR A 188 33.56 3.25 -7.51
C TYR A 188 34.57 2.78 -8.57
N LEU A 189 35.61 2.04 -8.16
CA LEU A 189 36.51 1.30 -9.05
C LEU A 189 36.14 -0.20 -9.13
N ASP A 190 35.05 -0.62 -8.47
CA ASP A 190 34.57 -2.00 -8.45
C ASP A 190 33.41 -2.23 -9.43
N GLU A 191 33.50 -3.29 -10.25
CA GLU A 191 32.48 -3.65 -11.24
C GLU A 191 31.12 -3.96 -10.58
N ALA A 192 31.11 -4.71 -9.49
CA ALA A 192 29.86 -5.12 -8.84
C ALA A 192 29.16 -3.92 -8.21
N ARG A 193 29.91 -3.00 -7.61
CA ARG A 193 29.39 -1.75 -7.06
C ARG A 193 28.77 -0.87 -8.14
N LEU A 194 29.51 -0.60 -9.22
CA LEU A 194 29.00 0.19 -10.36
C LEU A 194 27.78 -0.47 -11.00
N GLY A 195 27.81 -1.79 -11.18
CA GLY A 195 26.68 -2.56 -11.69
C GLY A 195 25.44 -2.47 -10.81
N GLY A 196 25.61 -2.50 -9.48
CA GLY A 196 24.52 -2.29 -8.52
C GLY A 196 23.88 -0.90 -8.65
N ILE A 197 24.71 0.15 -8.79
CA ILE A 197 24.24 1.53 -8.96
C ILE A 197 23.50 1.69 -10.30
N VAL A 198 24.06 1.15 -11.39
CA VAL A 198 23.40 1.17 -12.71
C VAL A 198 22.05 0.45 -12.68
N ARG A 199 21.97 -0.74 -12.07
CA ARG A 199 20.69 -1.47 -11.93
C ARG A 199 19.68 -0.73 -11.05
N LYS A 200 20.15 0.02 -10.05
CA LYS A 200 19.27 0.80 -9.18
C LYS A 200 18.66 2.00 -9.90
N TYR A 201 19.45 2.75 -10.66
CA TYR A 201 19.04 4.06 -11.18
C TYR A 201 18.78 4.12 -12.68
N SER A 202 19.39 3.22 -13.45
CA SER A 202 19.54 3.34 -14.91
C SER A 202 19.27 2.02 -15.66
N ASP A 203 18.66 1.03 -15.01
CA ASP A 203 18.44 -0.30 -15.60
C ASP A 203 17.61 -0.25 -16.89
N HIS A 204 16.67 0.67 -16.94
CA HIS A 204 15.69 0.80 -18.01
C HIS A 204 16.00 1.94 -19.00
N ILE A 205 17.20 2.51 -18.93
CA ILE A 205 17.69 3.41 -19.99
C ILE A 205 17.80 2.62 -21.30
N ALA A 206 17.28 3.20 -22.39
CA ALA A 206 17.11 2.50 -23.66
C ALA A 206 18.43 2.14 -24.37
N ILE A 207 19.52 2.83 -24.03
CA ILE A 207 20.85 2.53 -24.55
C ILE A 207 21.61 1.57 -23.62
N PRO A 208 22.41 0.66 -24.17
CA PRO A 208 23.24 -0.24 -23.36
C PRO A 208 24.28 0.56 -22.57
N ILE A 209 24.41 0.23 -21.28
CA ILE A 209 25.43 0.72 -20.36
C ILE A 209 26.41 -0.42 -20.15
N LEU A 210 27.61 -0.28 -20.67
CA LEU A 210 28.62 -1.31 -20.72
C LEU A 210 29.73 -1.05 -19.70
N PHE A 211 30.26 -2.09 -19.07
CA PHE A 211 31.49 -2.05 -18.29
C PHE A 211 32.65 -2.62 -19.12
N GLY A 212 33.74 -1.84 -19.25
CA GLY A 212 34.93 -2.23 -20.03
C GLY A 212 34.88 -1.83 -21.53
N GLU A 213 35.91 -2.25 -22.26
CA GLU A 213 36.11 -1.96 -23.69
C GLU A 213 36.09 -3.23 -24.55
N GLY A 214 35.92 -3.05 -25.87
CA GLY A 214 36.02 -4.12 -26.85
C GLY A 214 34.90 -5.17 -26.75
N GLU A 215 35.22 -6.39 -27.20
CA GLU A 215 34.29 -7.53 -27.22
C GLU A 215 34.02 -8.12 -25.81
N GLU A 216 34.88 -7.82 -24.83
CA GLU A 216 34.73 -8.27 -23.45
C GLU A 216 33.81 -7.38 -22.61
N ALA A 217 33.29 -6.29 -23.20
CA ALA A 217 32.43 -5.34 -22.51
C ALA A 217 31.12 -6.00 -22.05
N LYS A 218 30.76 -5.82 -20.78
CA LYS A 218 29.57 -6.44 -20.17
C LYS A 218 28.45 -5.43 -20.03
N ALA A 219 27.24 -5.77 -20.46
CA ALA A 219 26.06 -4.95 -20.19
C ALA A 219 25.71 -4.97 -18.69
N LEU A 220 25.57 -3.79 -18.11
CA LEU A 220 25.20 -3.59 -16.70
C LEU A 220 23.69 -3.44 -16.52
N ASN A 221 22.99 -2.94 -17.55
CA ASN A 221 21.54 -2.71 -17.55
C ASN A 221 20.79 -3.71 -18.44
N SER A 222 19.52 -3.95 -18.13
CA SER A 222 18.63 -4.79 -18.94
C SER A 222 18.19 -4.13 -20.25
N ALA A 223 18.22 -2.79 -20.30
CA ALA A 223 17.81 -1.95 -21.44
C ALA A 223 16.36 -2.20 -21.92
N SER A 224 15.51 -2.83 -21.09
CA SER A 224 14.11 -3.09 -21.41
C SER A 224 13.18 -2.39 -20.42
N ALA A 225 12.61 -1.25 -20.81
CA ALA A 225 11.48 -0.65 -20.13
C ALA A 225 10.20 -1.39 -20.59
N LEU A 226 9.88 -2.52 -19.96
CA LEU A 226 8.78 -3.39 -20.43
C LEU A 226 7.45 -2.62 -20.56
N TRP A 227 7.20 -1.69 -19.64
CA TRP A 227 6.01 -0.84 -19.61
C TRP A 227 5.91 0.15 -20.77
N THR A 228 6.98 0.43 -21.51
CA THR A 228 6.92 1.34 -22.66
C THR A 228 6.50 0.65 -23.95
N ARG A 229 6.46 -0.70 -23.97
CA ARG A 229 6.10 -1.49 -25.13
C ARG A 229 4.58 -1.64 -25.23
N SER A 230 4.09 -1.81 -26.45
CA SER A 230 2.67 -2.09 -26.68
C SER A 230 2.27 -3.40 -26.00
N LYS A 231 1.11 -3.44 -25.35
CA LYS A 231 0.62 -4.64 -24.65
C LYS A 231 0.60 -5.90 -25.53
N SER A 232 0.30 -5.72 -26.82
CA SER A 232 0.25 -6.80 -27.82
C SER A 232 1.60 -7.42 -28.13
N GLU A 233 2.70 -6.75 -27.78
CA GLU A 233 4.06 -7.21 -28.03
C GLU A 233 4.68 -7.88 -26.79
N ILE A 234 3.98 -7.84 -25.65
CA ILE A 234 4.48 -8.36 -24.38
C ILE A 234 3.79 -9.68 -24.07
N THR A 235 4.59 -10.73 -23.92
CA THR A 235 4.10 -12.06 -23.53
C THR A 235 3.80 -12.13 -22.03
N ALA A 236 3.00 -13.12 -21.62
CA ALA A 236 2.70 -13.36 -20.20
C ALA A 236 3.98 -13.67 -19.39
N ASP A 237 4.91 -14.46 -19.97
CA ASP A 237 6.19 -14.78 -19.34
C ASP A 237 7.05 -13.53 -19.12
N GLN A 238 7.09 -12.61 -20.09
CA GLN A 238 7.80 -11.33 -19.92
C GLN A 238 7.20 -10.48 -18.80
N TYR A 239 5.87 -10.43 -18.65
CA TYR A 239 5.25 -9.75 -17.52
C TYR A 239 5.61 -10.40 -16.18
N LYS A 240 5.66 -11.74 -16.13
CA LYS A 240 5.98 -12.51 -14.94
C LYS A 240 7.45 -12.35 -14.53
N GLU A 241 8.38 -12.45 -15.48
CA GLU A 241 9.80 -12.19 -15.25
C GLU A 241 10.04 -10.77 -14.74
N PHE A 242 9.37 -9.78 -15.35
CA PHE A 242 9.45 -8.40 -14.87
C PHE A 242 8.90 -8.24 -13.45
N TYR A 243 7.77 -8.89 -13.12
CA TYR A 243 7.21 -8.90 -11.77
C TYR A 243 8.20 -9.48 -10.74
N HIS A 244 8.80 -10.64 -11.01
CA HIS A 244 9.81 -11.26 -10.16
C HIS A 244 11.01 -10.34 -9.93
N HIS A 245 11.46 -9.69 -10.99
CA HIS A 245 12.60 -8.77 -10.94
C HIS A 245 12.27 -7.48 -10.15
N VAL A 246 11.19 -6.77 -10.51
CA VAL A 246 10.88 -5.45 -9.95
C VAL A 246 10.35 -5.53 -8.52
N GLY A 247 9.59 -6.60 -8.21
CA GLY A 247 8.95 -6.81 -6.92
C GLY A 247 9.79 -7.62 -5.92
N HIS A 248 10.92 -8.19 -6.37
CA HIS A 248 11.66 -9.25 -5.66
C HIS A 248 10.71 -10.37 -5.20
N ALA A 249 9.78 -10.71 -6.07
CA ALA A 249 8.69 -11.62 -5.80
C ALA A 249 9.08 -13.05 -6.21
N PHE A 250 8.70 -14.03 -5.39
CA PHE A 250 8.91 -15.45 -5.66
C PHE A 250 7.62 -16.16 -6.13
N ASP A 251 6.48 -15.48 -5.98
CA ASP A 251 5.16 -15.94 -6.42
C ASP A 251 4.84 -15.43 -7.83
N ASP A 252 3.66 -15.75 -8.33
CA ASP A 252 3.16 -15.23 -9.61
C ASP A 252 2.21 -14.04 -9.39
N PRO A 253 2.05 -13.14 -10.37
CA PRO A 253 1.09 -12.06 -10.24
C PRO A 253 -0.33 -12.60 -10.35
N TRP A 254 -1.17 -12.36 -9.33
CA TRP A 254 -2.61 -12.63 -9.39
C TRP A 254 -3.32 -11.71 -10.39
N LEU A 255 -2.88 -10.45 -10.47
CA LEU A 255 -3.39 -9.48 -11.44
C LEU A 255 -2.25 -8.64 -12.00
N THR A 256 -2.22 -8.51 -13.33
CA THR A 256 -1.32 -7.60 -14.05
C THR A 256 -2.11 -6.43 -14.61
N LEU A 257 -1.71 -5.22 -14.25
CA LEU A 257 -2.33 -3.97 -14.65
C LEU A 257 -1.34 -3.15 -15.46
N HIS A 258 -1.46 -3.18 -16.78
CA HIS A 258 -0.66 -2.34 -17.68
C HIS A 258 -1.57 -1.28 -18.31
N TRP A 259 -1.29 0.02 -18.22
CA TRP A 259 -1.98 1.06 -19.01
C TRP A 259 -1.22 2.39 -19.04
N ARG A 260 -1.46 3.17 -20.10
CA ARG A 260 -1.03 4.57 -20.21
C ARG A 260 -2.22 5.47 -19.89
N ALA A 261 -2.01 6.45 -19.02
CA ALA A 261 -2.91 7.57 -18.81
C ALA A 261 -2.45 8.74 -19.69
N GLU A 262 -3.38 9.31 -20.45
CA GLU A 262 -3.15 10.42 -21.37
C GLU A 262 -4.03 11.62 -20.96
N GLY A 263 -3.62 12.84 -21.32
CA GLY A 263 -4.39 14.06 -21.08
C GLY A 263 -3.64 15.07 -20.21
N ALA A 264 -4.22 15.45 -19.07
CA ALA A 264 -3.64 16.48 -18.20
C ALA A 264 -2.36 16.04 -17.47
N LEU A 265 -2.15 14.73 -17.33
CA LEU A 265 -0.93 14.10 -16.83
C LEU A 265 -0.68 12.85 -17.64
N GLU A 266 0.49 12.74 -18.21
CA GLU A 266 0.95 11.57 -18.94
C GLU A 266 1.83 10.68 -18.05
N TYR A 267 1.38 9.44 -17.87
CA TYR A 267 2.12 8.42 -17.13
C TYR A 267 1.69 7.02 -17.53
N THR A 268 2.63 6.09 -17.46
CA THR A 268 2.43 4.68 -17.77
C THR A 268 2.56 3.86 -16.50
N ASN A 269 1.67 2.90 -16.32
CA ASN A 269 1.58 2.06 -15.14
C ASN A 269 1.77 0.62 -15.57
N LEU A 270 2.67 -0.09 -14.92
CA LEU A 270 2.75 -1.54 -14.97
C LEU A 270 2.79 -2.03 -13.52
N LEU A 271 1.60 -2.29 -12.99
CA LEU A 271 1.36 -2.67 -11.60
C LEU A 271 0.92 -4.12 -11.50
N TYR A 272 1.18 -4.70 -10.36
CA TYR A 272 0.87 -6.08 -10.05
C TYR A 272 0.24 -6.22 -8.67
N VAL A 273 -0.68 -7.17 -8.56
CA VAL A 273 -1.15 -7.72 -7.29
C VAL A 273 -0.49 -9.09 -7.13
N PRO A 274 0.27 -9.32 -6.04
CA PRO A 274 0.84 -10.64 -5.74
C PRO A 274 -0.24 -11.71 -5.57
N SER A 275 0.08 -12.98 -5.85
CA SER A 275 -0.81 -14.12 -5.53
C SER A 275 -0.65 -14.60 -4.09
N THR A 276 0.39 -14.16 -3.39
CA THR A 276 0.66 -14.51 -2.01
C THR A 276 0.70 -13.27 -1.12
N LYS A 277 0.12 -13.40 0.09
CA LYS A 277 0.22 -12.37 1.12
C LYS A 277 1.67 -12.24 1.61
N PRO A 278 2.30 -11.06 1.51
CA PRO A 278 3.64 -10.89 2.06
C PRO A 278 3.62 -10.80 3.59
N PHE A 279 4.67 -11.31 4.25
CA PHE A 279 4.73 -11.39 5.72
C PHE A 279 4.60 -10.04 6.44
N ASP A 280 5.05 -8.96 5.81
CA ASP A 280 5.04 -7.60 6.36
C ASP A 280 3.73 -6.84 6.09
N LEU A 281 2.68 -7.46 5.53
CA LEU A 281 1.44 -6.78 5.08
C LEU A 281 0.75 -5.94 6.14
N PHE A 282 0.75 -6.38 7.40
CA PHE A 282 0.10 -5.67 8.50
C PHE A 282 1.08 -4.85 9.37
N ASP A 283 2.35 -4.72 8.96
CA ASP A 283 3.27 -3.82 9.64
C ASP A 283 2.82 -2.36 9.42
N PRO A 284 2.54 -1.58 10.48
CA PRO A 284 2.12 -0.19 10.35
C PRO A 284 3.11 0.71 9.59
N LYS A 285 4.39 0.34 9.55
CA LYS A 285 5.44 1.08 8.84
C LYS A 285 5.59 0.67 7.39
N ARG A 286 4.85 -0.33 6.91
CA ARG A 286 5.01 -0.84 5.56
C ARG A 286 4.52 0.18 4.53
N ALA A 287 5.44 0.68 3.73
CA ALA A 287 5.14 1.40 2.50
C ALA A 287 4.70 0.45 1.38
N HIS A 288 4.06 1.00 0.35
CA HIS A 288 3.93 0.30 -0.92
C HIS A 288 5.31 0.04 -1.54
N ARG A 289 5.43 -0.93 -2.44
CA ARG A 289 6.68 -1.18 -3.19
C ARG A 289 6.52 -0.92 -4.70
N VAL A 290 5.75 0.11 -5.02
CA VAL A 290 5.62 0.65 -6.39
C VAL A 290 6.76 1.65 -6.61
N LYS A 291 7.59 1.40 -7.62
CA LYS A 291 8.71 2.24 -8.01
C LYS A 291 8.22 3.39 -8.90
N LEU A 292 8.56 4.61 -8.54
CA LEU A 292 8.28 5.79 -9.34
C LEU A 292 9.47 6.11 -10.25
N TYR A 293 9.18 6.22 -11.52
CA TYR A 293 10.07 6.66 -12.58
C TYR A 293 9.57 7.99 -13.15
N VAL A 294 10.50 8.80 -13.61
CA VAL A 294 10.20 9.96 -14.45
C VAL A 294 11.08 9.87 -15.68
N LYS A 295 10.45 9.78 -16.85
CA LYS A 295 11.13 9.57 -18.13
C LYS A 295 12.09 8.37 -18.06
N ARG A 296 11.62 7.25 -17.50
CA ARG A 296 12.37 5.98 -17.34
C ARG A 296 13.56 6.05 -16.39
N VAL A 297 13.76 7.15 -15.68
CA VAL A 297 14.78 7.28 -14.62
C VAL A 297 14.15 7.00 -13.28
N PHE A 298 14.74 6.09 -12.51
CA PHE A 298 14.26 5.76 -11.18
C PHE A 298 14.39 6.96 -10.25
N ILE A 299 13.30 7.30 -9.57
CA ILE A 299 13.23 8.41 -8.62
C ILE A 299 13.26 7.84 -7.19
N THR A 300 12.24 7.03 -6.86
CA THR A 300 12.10 6.45 -5.51
C THR A 300 11.10 5.29 -5.54
N ASP A 301 11.27 4.34 -4.62
CA ASP A 301 10.30 3.28 -4.31
C ASP A 301 9.50 3.56 -3.04
N ALA A 302 9.79 4.68 -2.37
CA ALA A 302 9.13 5.20 -1.17
C ALA A 302 8.33 6.48 -1.47
N ALA A 303 7.65 6.53 -2.63
CA ALA A 303 6.85 7.68 -3.05
C ALA A 303 5.58 7.85 -2.21
N GLU A 304 5.71 8.40 -0.99
CA GLU A 304 4.58 8.66 -0.11
C GLU A 304 3.50 9.48 -0.83
N GLY A 305 2.27 8.96 -0.83
CA GLY A 305 1.15 9.57 -1.56
C GLY A 305 0.96 9.11 -3.01
N LEU A 306 1.78 8.18 -3.53
CA LEU A 306 1.54 7.57 -4.85
C LEU A 306 0.43 6.50 -4.80
N ILE A 307 0.43 5.67 -3.76
CA ILE A 307 -0.55 4.59 -3.55
C ILE A 307 -1.21 4.80 -2.18
N PRO A 308 -2.54 4.65 -2.04
CA PRO A 308 -3.17 4.69 -0.72
C PRO A 308 -2.75 3.51 0.18
N PRO A 309 -2.71 3.69 1.51
CA PRO A 309 -2.29 2.64 2.44
C PRO A 309 -3.03 1.31 2.30
N TYR A 310 -4.34 1.34 2.04
CA TYR A 310 -5.18 0.15 1.82
C TYR A 310 -4.90 -0.59 0.48
N LEU A 311 -4.03 -0.05 -0.39
CA LEU A 311 -3.53 -0.72 -1.60
C LEU A 311 -2.02 -1.03 -1.55
N ARG A 312 -1.40 -1.03 -0.36
CA ARG A 312 0.05 -1.29 -0.16
C ARG A 312 0.55 -2.69 -0.56
N PHE A 313 -0.36 -3.57 -0.97
CA PHE A 313 -0.01 -4.85 -1.59
C PHE A 313 0.52 -4.69 -3.02
N LEU A 314 0.21 -3.56 -3.68
CA LEU A 314 0.67 -3.31 -5.05
C LEU A 314 2.20 -3.33 -5.18
N ARG A 315 2.64 -3.82 -6.33
CA ARG A 315 4.03 -3.88 -6.82
C ARG A 315 4.11 -3.33 -8.23
N GLY A 316 5.30 -2.98 -8.69
CA GLY A 316 5.53 -2.61 -10.08
C GLY A 316 6.05 -1.18 -10.24
N VAL A 317 5.69 -0.55 -11.35
CA VAL A 317 6.23 0.75 -11.75
C VAL A 317 5.14 1.73 -12.16
N VAL A 318 5.39 3.00 -11.87
CA VAL A 318 4.69 4.15 -12.44
C VAL A 318 5.76 5.03 -13.07
N ASP A 319 5.66 5.29 -14.37
CA ASP A 319 6.60 6.14 -15.11
C ASP A 319 5.86 7.37 -15.65
N SER A 320 6.19 8.55 -15.13
CA SER A 320 5.56 9.80 -15.53
C SER A 320 6.43 10.59 -16.51
N GLU A 321 5.82 11.16 -17.54
CA GLU A 321 6.51 12.06 -18.48
C GLU A 321 6.53 13.52 -17.98
N ASP A 322 5.52 13.87 -17.16
CA ASP A 322 5.20 15.26 -16.80
C ASP A 322 5.55 15.65 -15.36
N LEU A 323 5.93 14.70 -14.50
CA LEU A 323 6.13 15.01 -13.08
C LEU A 323 7.33 15.97 -12.91
N PRO A 324 7.12 17.18 -12.35
CA PRO A 324 8.19 18.13 -12.13
C PRO A 324 9.08 17.57 -11.04
N LEU A 325 10.32 17.27 -11.41
CA LEU A 325 11.33 16.85 -10.45
C LEU A 325 11.78 18.06 -9.64
N ASN A 326 12.03 17.86 -8.34
CA ASN A 326 12.77 18.83 -7.56
C ASN A 326 14.27 18.71 -7.89
N ILE A 327 15.09 19.67 -7.44
CA ILE A 327 16.53 19.71 -7.76
C ILE A 327 17.27 18.43 -7.31
N SER A 328 16.87 17.84 -6.17
CA SER A 328 17.45 16.58 -5.68
C SER A 328 16.91 15.34 -6.39
N ARG A 329 15.77 15.46 -7.10
CA ARG A 329 14.96 14.37 -7.66
C ARG A 329 14.53 13.32 -6.61
N GLU A 330 14.45 13.69 -5.33
CA GLU A 330 14.20 12.76 -4.22
C GLU A 330 12.98 13.12 -3.35
N MET A 331 12.61 14.41 -3.26
CA MET A 331 11.48 14.83 -2.42
C MET A 331 10.28 15.23 -3.29
N LEU A 332 9.27 14.35 -3.33
CA LEU A 332 8.00 14.53 -4.04
C LEU A 332 6.82 14.84 -3.12
N GLN A 333 7.08 15.02 -1.82
CA GLN A 333 6.06 15.23 -0.80
C GLN A 333 5.21 16.47 -1.13
N HIS A 334 3.89 16.32 -1.01
CA HIS A 334 2.88 17.36 -1.26
C HIS A 334 2.76 17.86 -2.72
N ASN A 335 3.10 17.04 -3.72
CA ASN A 335 2.88 17.38 -5.13
C ASN A 335 1.42 17.10 -5.59
N PRO A 336 0.64 18.12 -6.04
CA PRO A 336 -0.73 17.91 -6.53
C PRO A 336 -0.84 16.96 -7.73
N MET A 337 0.21 16.83 -8.53
CA MET A 337 0.25 15.89 -9.66
C MET A 337 0.34 14.45 -9.17
N LEU A 338 1.10 14.20 -8.09
CA LEU A 338 1.17 12.88 -7.46
C LEU A 338 -0.19 12.46 -6.90
N ALA A 339 -0.95 13.37 -6.29
CA ALA A 339 -2.31 13.11 -5.81
C ALA A 339 -3.28 12.74 -6.95
N LYS A 340 -3.15 13.38 -8.12
CA LYS A 340 -3.94 13.02 -9.32
C LYS A 340 -3.56 11.65 -9.88
N ILE A 341 -2.28 11.31 -9.88
CA ILE A 341 -1.79 9.98 -10.27
C ILE A 341 -2.36 8.92 -9.31
N LYS A 342 -2.27 9.15 -7.99
CA LYS A 342 -2.86 8.29 -6.96
C LYS A 342 -4.35 8.04 -7.22
N ALA A 343 -5.14 9.09 -7.44
CA ALA A 343 -6.57 8.97 -7.73
C ALA A 343 -6.85 8.21 -9.05
N GLY A 344 -6.00 8.35 -10.06
CA GLY A 344 -6.08 7.58 -11.30
C GLY A 344 -5.80 6.09 -11.09
N ILE A 345 -4.75 5.76 -10.34
CA ILE A 345 -4.37 4.40 -9.98
C ILE A 345 -5.47 3.75 -9.13
N THR A 346 -5.93 4.41 -8.06
CA THR A 346 -6.99 3.91 -7.18
C THR A 346 -8.23 3.52 -7.97
N ARG A 347 -8.78 4.44 -8.77
CA ARG A 347 -9.97 4.15 -9.59
C ARG A 347 -9.75 2.99 -10.55
N ARG A 348 -8.58 2.89 -11.18
CA ARG A 348 -8.28 1.79 -12.10
C ARG A 348 -8.18 0.45 -11.37
N VAL A 349 -7.50 0.41 -10.23
CA VAL A 349 -7.33 -0.79 -9.41
C VAL A 349 -8.68 -1.28 -8.90
N LEU A 350 -9.49 -0.40 -8.27
CA LEU A 350 -10.82 -0.76 -7.77
C LEU A 350 -11.75 -1.24 -8.89
N SER A 351 -11.67 -0.62 -10.08
CA SER A 351 -12.43 -1.06 -11.25
C SER A 351 -12.06 -2.48 -11.69
N GLU A 352 -10.77 -2.82 -11.77
CA GLU A 352 -10.32 -4.16 -12.17
C GLU A 352 -10.61 -5.21 -11.08
N LEU A 353 -10.47 -4.84 -9.79
CA LEU A 353 -10.94 -5.68 -8.68
C LEU A 353 -12.44 -5.93 -8.78
N SER A 354 -13.25 -4.93 -9.12
CA SER A 354 -14.70 -5.08 -9.29
C SER A 354 -15.05 -6.02 -10.44
N LYS A 355 -14.28 -6.00 -11.55
CA LYS A 355 -14.47 -6.96 -12.65
C LYS A 355 -14.16 -8.38 -12.20
N LYS A 356 -13.02 -8.59 -11.53
CA LYS A 356 -12.65 -9.90 -10.97
C LYS A 356 -13.68 -10.40 -9.95
N ALA A 357 -14.20 -9.51 -9.11
CA ALA A 357 -15.22 -9.82 -8.11
C ALA A 357 -16.58 -10.26 -8.71
N LYS A 358 -16.88 -9.86 -9.96
CA LYS A 358 -18.13 -10.18 -10.68
C LYS A 358 -17.98 -11.37 -11.64
N ASP A 359 -16.77 -11.88 -11.81
CA ASP A 359 -16.50 -13.01 -12.68
C ASP A 359 -16.87 -14.32 -11.98
N SER A 360 -18.13 -14.73 -12.13
CA SER A 360 -18.65 -15.94 -11.48
C SER A 360 -17.97 -17.23 -11.92
N GLU A 361 -17.37 -17.26 -13.12
CA GLU A 361 -16.64 -18.44 -13.62
C GLU A 361 -15.31 -18.63 -12.88
N ASN A 362 -14.72 -17.54 -12.37
CA ASN A 362 -13.44 -17.52 -11.67
C ASN A 362 -13.55 -17.03 -10.22
N ALA A 363 -14.70 -17.27 -9.57
CA ALA A 363 -14.96 -16.80 -8.20
C ALA A 363 -13.86 -17.21 -7.19
N ALA A 364 -13.36 -18.44 -7.31
CA ALA A 364 -12.27 -18.95 -6.46
C ALA A 364 -10.97 -18.13 -6.58
N GLU A 365 -10.67 -17.50 -7.73
CA GLU A 365 -9.52 -16.60 -7.86
C GLU A 365 -9.71 -15.35 -7.00
N TYR A 366 -10.94 -14.81 -6.95
CA TYR A 366 -11.24 -13.63 -6.15
C TYR A 366 -11.25 -13.96 -4.65
N ASP A 367 -11.74 -15.14 -4.28
CA ASP A 367 -11.70 -15.62 -2.90
C ASP A 367 -10.26 -15.72 -2.39
N SER A 368 -9.34 -16.25 -3.19
CA SER A 368 -7.90 -16.29 -2.88
C SER A 368 -7.31 -14.87 -2.71
N PHE A 369 -7.69 -13.91 -3.55
CA PHE A 369 -7.32 -12.51 -3.36
C PHE A 369 -7.87 -11.95 -2.04
N TRP A 370 -9.14 -12.24 -1.74
CA TRP A 370 -9.80 -11.75 -0.54
C TRP A 370 -9.17 -12.29 0.74
N GLU A 371 -8.84 -13.59 0.79
CA GLU A 371 -8.15 -14.19 1.93
C GLU A 371 -6.74 -13.59 2.16
N ASN A 372 -6.07 -13.17 1.09
CA ASN A 372 -4.74 -12.57 1.18
C ASN A 372 -4.79 -11.08 1.55
N PHE A 373 -5.74 -10.31 1.01
CA PHE A 373 -5.68 -8.85 1.01
C PHE A 373 -6.96 -8.15 1.52
N GLY A 374 -8.05 -8.88 1.75
CA GLY A 374 -9.35 -8.34 2.15
C GLY A 374 -9.29 -7.50 3.43
N ALA A 375 -8.57 -7.99 4.45
CA ALA A 375 -8.34 -7.25 5.70
C ALA A 375 -7.69 -5.87 5.48
N VAL A 376 -6.72 -5.77 4.57
CA VAL A 376 -6.09 -4.48 4.22
C VAL A 376 -7.01 -3.61 3.37
N LEU A 377 -7.75 -4.21 2.44
CA LEU A 377 -8.69 -3.49 1.59
C LEU A 377 -9.81 -2.83 2.41
N LYS A 378 -10.25 -3.49 3.49
CA LYS A 378 -11.24 -2.96 4.46
C LYS A 378 -10.78 -1.67 5.15
N GLU A 379 -9.48 -1.43 5.31
CA GLU A 379 -8.96 -0.18 5.89
C GLU A 379 -9.42 1.05 5.08
N GLY A 380 -9.55 0.89 3.75
CA GLY A 380 -10.05 1.94 2.87
C GLY A 380 -11.46 2.42 3.21
N LEU A 381 -12.29 1.61 3.89
CA LEU A 381 -13.67 1.98 4.23
C LEU A 381 -13.77 3.16 5.20
N TYR A 382 -12.78 3.33 6.10
CA TYR A 382 -12.74 4.47 7.03
C TYR A 382 -11.68 5.53 6.66
N GLU A 383 -10.75 5.21 5.75
CA GLU A 383 -9.73 6.15 5.27
C GLU A 383 -10.11 6.89 3.98
N ASP A 384 -10.89 6.26 3.09
CA ASP A 384 -11.21 6.76 1.74
C ASP A 384 -12.73 6.85 1.52
N TYR A 385 -13.29 7.95 2.04
CA TYR A 385 -14.72 8.24 1.92
C TYR A 385 -15.19 8.40 0.47
N GLU A 386 -14.30 8.80 -0.45
CA GLU A 386 -14.63 9.00 -1.87
C GLU A 386 -14.94 7.67 -2.56
N HIS A 387 -14.19 6.61 -2.25
CA HIS A 387 -14.32 5.30 -2.88
C HIS A 387 -15.06 4.26 -2.01
N ARG A 388 -15.63 4.69 -0.88
CA ARG A 388 -16.30 3.80 0.09
C ARG A 388 -17.37 2.91 -0.53
N ASP A 389 -18.22 3.45 -1.39
CA ASP A 389 -19.31 2.67 -2.02
C ASP A 389 -18.78 1.62 -3.02
N GLU A 390 -17.64 1.89 -3.65
CA GLU A 390 -16.96 0.91 -4.52
C GLU A 390 -16.33 -0.19 -3.69
N LEU A 391 -15.65 0.18 -2.59
CA LEU A 391 -15.04 -0.75 -1.65
C LEU A 391 -16.07 -1.69 -1.00
N LEU A 392 -17.24 -1.18 -0.61
CA LEU A 392 -18.32 -1.99 -0.02
C LEU A 392 -18.76 -3.14 -0.93
N LYS A 393 -18.75 -2.94 -2.25
CA LYS A 393 -19.12 -3.96 -3.24
C LYS A 393 -18.06 -5.05 -3.42
N LEU A 394 -16.81 -4.75 -3.05
CA LEU A 394 -15.69 -5.68 -3.08
C LEU A 394 -15.66 -6.59 -1.85
N LEU A 395 -16.35 -6.24 -0.76
CA LEU A 395 -16.27 -7.00 0.47
C LEU A 395 -16.82 -8.42 0.30
N ARG A 396 -16.16 -9.36 0.96
CA ARG A 396 -16.61 -10.74 1.11
C ARG A 396 -16.59 -11.16 2.57
N PHE A 397 -17.55 -11.99 2.95
CA PHE A 397 -17.75 -12.42 4.33
C PHE A 397 -18.08 -13.89 4.37
N ARG A 398 -17.65 -14.58 5.41
CA ARG A 398 -18.27 -15.84 5.80
C ARG A 398 -19.53 -15.54 6.60
N THR A 399 -20.53 -16.40 6.53
CA THR A 399 -21.81 -16.20 7.22
C THR A 399 -22.26 -17.48 7.90
N THR A 400 -23.32 -17.39 8.70
CA THR A 400 -23.95 -18.57 9.30
C THR A 400 -24.61 -19.51 8.28
N ALA A 401 -24.69 -19.13 6.99
CA ALA A 401 -25.30 -19.94 5.95
C ALA A 401 -24.35 -20.98 5.32
N GLY A 402 -23.03 -20.83 5.48
CA GLY A 402 -22.05 -21.75 4.90
C GLY A 402 -20.61 -21.26 4.99
N GLU A 403 -19.70 -22.03 4.39
CA GLU A 403 -18.25 -21.74 4.37
C GLU A 403 -17.83 -20.79 3.25
N ASP A 404 -18.67 -20.67 2.23
CA ASP A 404 -18.41 -19.83 1.05
C ASP A 404 -18.37 -18.35 1.41
N LEU A 405 -17.52 -17.60 0.70
CA LEU A 405 -17.45 -16.16 0.79
C LEU A 405 -18.62 -15.52 0.06
N VAL A 406 -19.37 -14.64 0.75
CA VAL A 406 -20.54 -13.95 0.21
C VAL A 406 -20.36 -12.44 0.20
N SER A 407 -20.93 -11.77 -0.78
CA SER A 407 -21.01 -10.31 -0.84
C SER A 407 -22.17 -9.76 0.00
N LEU A 408 -22.13 -8.45 0.30
CA LEU A 408 -23.27 -7.76 0.93
C LEU A 408 -24.53 -7.80 0.05
N GLU A 409 -24.38 -7.69 -1.27
CA GLU A 409 -25.49 -7.81 -2.22
C GLU A 409 -26.16 -9.20 -2.12
N GLN A 410 -25.36 -10.26 -2.06
CA GLN A 410 -25.85 -11.62 -1.89
C GLN A 410 -26.56 -11.81 -0.55
N TYR A 411 -26.04 -11.24 0.54
CA TYR A 411 -26.71 -11.23 1.84
C TYR A 411 -28.06 -10.50 1.76
N VAL A 412 -28.08 -9.29 1.20
CA VAL A 412 -29.31 -8.47 1.08
C VAL A 412 -30.37 -9.18 0.26
N ALA A 413 -29.98 -9.85 -0.83
CA ALA A 413 -30.89 -10.63 -1.66
C ALA A 413 -31.54 -11.82 -0.92
N ARG A 414 -30.93 -12.30 0.16
CA ARG A 414 -31.43 -13.41 1.00
C ARG A 414 -32.08 -12.95 2.30
N MET A 415 -32.18 -11.65 2.55
CA MET A 415 -32.83 -11.13 3.76
C MET A 415 -34.28 -11.60 3.86
N LYS A 416 -34.70 -11.99 5.07
CA LYS A 416 -36.04 -12.49 5.35
C LYS A 416 -37.07 -11.36 5.40
N GLU A 417 -38.35 -11.68 5.23
CA GLU A 417 -39.43 -10.69 5.37
C GLU A 417 -39.47 -10.14 6.80
N GLY A 418 -39.51 -8.80 6.93
CA GLY A 418 -39.44 -8.12 8.22
C GLY A 418 -38.02 -7.87 8.73
N GLN A 419 -36.99 -8.36 8.04
CA GLN A 419 -35.59 -8.08 8.36
C GLN A 419 -35.21 -6.66 7.86
N ASP A 420 -34.88 -5.77 8.80
CA ASP A 420 -34.54 -4.38 8.52
C ASP A 420 -33.03 -4.08 8.62
N ALA A 421 -32.23 -5.01 9.15
CA ALA A 421 -30.80 -4.84 9.41
C ALA A 421 -29.94 -5.99 8.86
N ILE A 422 -28.66 -5.69 8.63
CA ILE A 422 -27.61 -6.68 8.37
C ILE A 422 -27.02 -7.07 9.73
N PHE A 423 -27.18 -8.33 10.11
CA PHE A 423 -26.70 -8.81 11.39
C PHE A 423 -25.25 -9.27 11.30
N THR A 424 -24.45 -8.90 12.31
CA THR A 424 -23.02 -9.20 12.38
C THR A 424 -22.64 -9.80 13.73
N ILE A 425 -21.57 -10.58 13.76
CA ILE A 425 -20.88 -10.98 14.98
C ILE A 425 -19.38 -10.91 14.73
N SER A 426 -18.63 -10.37 15.70
CA SER A 426 -17.18 -10.19 15.59
C SER A 426 -16.42 -11.02 16.61
N GLY A 427 -15.27 -11.57 16.22
CA GLY A 427 -14.43 -12.41 17.08
C GLY A 427 -13.15 -12.85 16.39
N ASP A 428 -12.24 -13.49 17.12
CA ASP A 428 -10.94 -13.88 16.58
C ASP A 428 -10.98 -15.17 15.73
N ASP A 429 -12.05 -15.96 15.85
CA ASP A 429 -12.14 -17.32 15.29
C ASP A 429 -13.58 -17.69 14.87
N ILE A 430 -13.72 -18.24 13.66
CA ILE A 430 -15.02 -18.54 13.06
C ILE A 430 -15.75 -19.67 13.80
N ASP A 431 -15.03 -20.72 14.20
CA ASP A 431 -15.65 -21.86 14.91
C ASP A 431 -16.18 -21.44 16.28
N THR A 432 -15.48 -20.52 16.93
CA THR A 432 -15.91 -19.90 18.18
C THR A 432 -17.13 -19.02 17.96
N LEU A 433 -17.14 -18.19 16.92
CA LEU A 433 -18.30 -17.38 16.55
C LEU A 433 -19.54 -18.22 16.26
N LEU A 434 -19.42 -19.29 15.48
CA LEU A 434 -20.55 -20.17 15.14
C LEU A 434 -21.18 -20.86 16.36
N ARG A 435 -20.43 -21.01 17.46
CA ARG A 435 -20.91 -21.59 18.73
C ARG A 435 -21.47 -20.57 19.71
N SER A 436 -21.49 -19.29 19.36
CA SER A 436 -22.03 -18.22 20.20
C SER A 436 -23.53 -18.43 20.50
N PRO A 437 -23.96 -18.37 21.77
CA PRO A 437 -25.38 -18.39 22.14
C PRO A 437 -26.19 -17.26 21.51
N GLN A 438 -25.57 -16.12 21.21
CA GLN A 438 -26.21 -14.95 20.62
C GLN A 438 -26.72 -15.23 19.19
N LEU A 439 -26.24 -16.30 18.53
CA LEU A 439 -26.70 -16.72 17.20
C LEU A 439 -27.89 -17.67 17.22
N GLU A 440 -28.26 -18.26 18.36
CA GLU A 440 -29.26 -19.33 18.46
C GLU A 440 -30.61 -18.96 17.81
N GLY A 441 -31.20 -17.84 18.23
CA GLY A 441 -32.49 -17.37 17.74
C GLY A 441 -32.45 -16.89 16.29
N PHE A 442 -31.29 -16.37 15.83
CA PHE A 442 -31.08 -16.04 14.43
C PHE A 442 -31.08 -17.30 13.57
N ARG A 443 -30.33 -18.33 14.00
CA ARG A 443 -30.30 -19.65 13.35
C ARG A 443 -31.69 -20.29 13.33
N ALA A 444 -32.41 -20.27 14.45
CA ALA A 444 -33.76 -20.84 14.55
C ALA A 444 -34.78 -20.16 13.61
N LYS A 445 -34.58 -18.88 13.29
CA LYS A 445 -35.40 -18.14 12.31
C LYS A 445 -34.84 -18.18 10.88
N GLY A 446 -33.71 -18.85 10.66
CA GLY A 446 -33.01 -18.86 9.37
C GLY A 446 -32.48 -17.48 8.96
N VAL A 447 -32.21 -16.59 9.92
CA VAL A 447 -31.62 -15.27 9.67
C VAL A 447 -30.11 -15.41 9.54
N GLU A 448 -29.58 -15.01 8.39
CA GLU A 448 -28.15 -15.02 8.11
C GLU A 448 -27.41 -13.96 8.94
N VAL A 449 -26.25 -14.30 9.50
CA VAL A 449 -25.38 -13.38 10.27
C VAL A 449 -23.99 -13.39 9.66
N LEU A 450 -23.41 -12.21 9.42
CA LEU A 450 -22.03 -12.06 8.93
C LEU A 450 -21.04 -12.36 10.07
N LEU A 451 -20.01 -13.17 9.77
CA LEU A 451 -18.95 -13.54 10.69
C LEU A 451 -17.72 -12.68 10.40
N LEU A 452 -17.37 -11.79 11.33
CA LEU A 452 -16.33 -10.80 11.18
C LEU A 452 -15.12 -11.19 12.03
N THR A 453 -13.97 -11.38 11.38
CA THR A 453 -12.77 -11.92 12.04
C THR A 453 -11.53 -11.05 11.87
N ASP A 454 -11.62 -9.97 11.10
CA ASP A 454 -10.51 -9.05 10.96
C ASP A 454 -10.64 -7.95 12.03
N PRO A 455 -9.58 -7.58 12.77
CA PRO A 455 -9.64 -6.49 13.76
C PRO A 455 -10.14 -5.17 13.19
N VAL A 456 -9.90 -4.92 11.90
CA VAL A 456 -10.38 -3.73 11.16
C VAL A 456 -11.91 -3.65 11.11
N ASP A 457 -12.61 -4.77 11.26
CA ASP A 457 -14.08 -4.86 11.22
C ASP A 457 -14.74 -4.00 12.30
N GLU A 458 -14.12 -3.92 13.48
CA GLU A 458 -14.60 -3.10 14.59
C GLU A 458 -14.58 -1.59 14.32
N PHE A 459 -13.74 -1.14 13.37
CA PHE A 459 -13.51 0.27 13.10
C PHE A 459 -14.29 0.76 11.88
N TRP A 460 -14.35 -0.04 10.81
CA TRP A 460 -15.08 0.39 9.62
C TRP A 460 -16.60 0.32 9.83
N MET A 461 -17.12 -0.65 10.59
CA MET A 461 -18.56 -0.82 10.78
C MET A 461 -19.23 0.43 11.37
N PRO A 462 -18.75 1.02 12.49
CA PRO A 462 -19.32 2.27 13.00
C PRO A 462 -19.13 3.46 12.05
N SER A 463 -18.05 3.47 11.25
CA SER A 463 -17.77 4.54 10.29
C SER A 463 -18.69 4.53 9.07
N VAL A 464 -19.07 3.33 8.61
CA VAL A 464 -19.98 3.14 7.46
C VAL A 464 -21.44 3.21 7.89
N GLY A 465 -21.82 2.51 8.96
CA GLY A 465 -23.15 2.52 9.57
C GLY A 465 -24.26 1.80 8.80
N VAL A 466 -24.36 2.01 7.47
CA VAL A 466 -25.45 1.47 6.63
C VAL A 466 -24.94 0.95 5.29
N TYR A 467 -25.64 -0.04 4.73
CA TYR A 467 -25.48 -0.52 3.35
C TYR A 467 -26.86 -0.62 2.68
N GLU A 468 -27.07 0.07 1.56
CA GLU A 468 -28.36 0.11 0.84
C GLU A 468 -29.57 0.43 1.75
N GLY A 469 -29.36 1.34 2.72
CA GLY A 469 -30.38 1.74 3.69
C GLY A 469 -30.60 0.74 4.84
N LYS A 470 -29.88 -0.38 4.87
CA LYS A 470 -29.91 -1.37 5.95
C LYS A 470 -28.78 -1.08 6.96
N PRO A 471 -29.08 -0.80 8.23
CA PRO A 471 -28.05 -0.63 9.25
C PRO A 471 -27.35 -1.95 9.56
N PHE A 472 -26.08 -1.87 9.92
CA PHE A 472 -25.35 -2.99 10.54
C PHE A 472 -25.73 -3.07 12.02
N LYS A 473 -26.09 -4.27 12.48
CA LYS A 473 -26.41 -4.54 13.90
C LYS A 473 -25.64 -5.76 14.39
N SER A 474 -24.88 -5.57 15.45
CA SER A 474 -24.20 -6.66 16.13
C SER A 474 -25.19 -7.51 16.92
N VAL A 475 -25.07 -8.83 16.84
CA VAL A 475 -25.86 -9.78 17.65
C VAL A 475 -25.39 -9.84 19.11
N THR A 476 -24.25 -9.23 19.46
CA THR A 476 -23.74 -9.13 20.83
C THR A 476 -24.06 -7.78 21.49
N ARG A 477 -24.80 -6.89 20.81
CA ARG A 477 -25.20 -5.57 21.33
C ARG A 477 -26.70 -5.33 21.18
N GLY A 478 -27.29 -4.70 22.19
CA GLY A 478 -28.69 -4.29 22.14
C GLY A 478 -29.67 -5.46 22.22
N GLY A 479 -30.94 -5.20 21.91
CA GLY A 479 -31.97 -6.24 21.73
C GLY A 479 -31.94 -6.85 20.32
N ALA A 480 -32.36 -8.11 20.18
CA ALA A 480 -32.33 -8.81 18.88
C ALA A 480 -33.54 -8.53 17.97
N ASP A 481 -34.64 -7.93 18.49
CA ASP A 481 -35.88 -7.57 17.78
C ASP A 481 -36.41 -8.64 16.79
N LEU A 482 -36.18 -9.92 17.09
CA LEU A 482 -36.43 -11.04 16.17
C LEU A 482 -37.92 -11.30 15.94
N GLY A 483 -38.79 -10.76 16.80
CA GLY A 483 -40.24 -10.94 16.73
C GLY A 483 -40.87 -10.46 15.42
N LYS A 484 -40.26 -9.48 14.73
CA LYS A 484 -40.77 -8.93 13.46
C LYS A 484 -40.37 -9.74 12.21
N ILE A 485 -39.38 -10.62 12.34
CA ILE A 485 -38.83 -11.39 11.22
C ILE A 485 -39.60 -12.70 11.07
N LYS A 486 -40.18 -12.94 9.89
CA LYS A 486 -40.81 -14.22 9.56
C LYS A 486 -39.72 -15.27 9.30
N GLY A 487 -39.70 -16.32 10.11
CA GLY A 487 -38.71 -17.40 10.03
C GLY A 487 -39.32 -18.73 9.59
N GLU A 488 -38.44 -19.69 9.30
CA GLU A 488 -38.80 -21.09 9.12
C GLU A 488 -39.08 -21.70 10.50
N GLU A 489 -40.30 -21.52 11.02
CA GLU A 489 -40.72 -22.12 12.29
C GLU A 489 -40.61 -23.64 12.21
N THR A 490 -39.53 -24.19 12.75
CA THR A 490 -39.23 -25.63 12.69
C THR A 490 -39.64 -26.39 13.95
N GLU A 491 -40.04 -25.73 15.05
CA GLU A 491 -40.48 -26.44 16.25
C GLU A 491 -41.72 -25.87 16.94
N LYS A 492 -42.45 -26.77 17.59
CA LYS A 492 -43.67 -26.52 18.38
C LYS A 492 -43.43 -25.39 19.38
N PRO A 493 -44.45 -24.58 19.73
CA PRO A 493 -44.33 -23.59 20.78
C PRO A 493 -43.91 -24.28 22.09
N GLU A 494 -42.63 -24.16 22.46
CA GLU A 494 -42.18 -24.59 23.78
C GLU A 494 -42.92 -23.77 24.82
N GLU A 495 -43.49 -24.45 25.81
CA GLU A 495 -44.19 -23.82 26.92
C GLU A 495 -43.20 -22.90 27.64
N LYS A 496 -43.45 -21.58 27.60
CA LYS A 496 -42.59 -20.58 28.25
C LYS A 496 -42.88 -20.55 29.75
N THR A 497 -41.89 -20.15 30.55
CA THR A 497 -42.10 -19.83 31.96
C THR A 497 -43.24 -18.82 32.12
N PRO A 498 -44.22 -19.03 33.03
CA PRO A 498 -45.30 -18.08 33.24
C PRO A 498 -44.78 -16.68 33.57
N GLU A 499 -45.40 -15.66 32.99
CA GLU A 499 -44.84 -14.28 32.97
C GLU A 499 -44.64 -13.68 34.36
N GLY A 500 -45.53 -13.99 35.32
CA GLY A 500 -45.37 -13.57 36.71
C GLY A 500 -44.14 -14.20 37.38
N GLU A 501 -43.92 -15.50 37.18
CA GLU A 501 -42.83 -16.25 37.82
C GLU A 501 -41.47 -15.87 37.26
N LEU A 502 -41.42 -15.62 35.95
CA LEU A 502 -40.24 -15.07 35.30
C LEU A 502 -39.91 -13.68 35.85
N THR A 503 -40.93 -12.85 36.10
CA THR A 503 -40.74 -11.50 36.67
C THR A 503 -40.12 -11.57 38.06
N ASP A 504 -40.59 -12.47 38.92
CA ASP A 504 -40.05 -12.68 40.26
C ASP A 504 -38.58 -13.16 40.22
N LEU A 505 -38.26 -14.11 39.33
CA LEU A 505 -36.89 -14.58 39.13
C LEU A 505 -35.98 -13.44 38.63
N LEU A 506 -36.42 -12.67 37.63
CA LEU A 506 -35.66 -11.54 37.10
C LEU A 506 -35.38 -10.49 38.18
N ALA A 507 -36.35 -10.19 39.04
CA ALA A 507 -36.17 -9.25 40.15
C ALA A 507 -35.09 -9.74 41.14
N LEU A 508 -35.11 -11.04 41.48
CA LEU A 508 -34.10 -11.64 42.35
C LEU A 508 -32.70 -11.61 41.72
N LEU A 509 -32.58 -11.97 40.44
CA LEU A 509 -31.30 -11.93 39.71
C LEU A 509 -30.74 -10.50 39.64
N LYS A 510 -31.59 -9.50 39.35
CA LYS A 510 -31.19 -8.09 39.35
C LYS A 510 -30.67 -7.63 40.71
N LEU A 511 -31.36 -8.00 41.79
CA LEU A 511 -30.94 -7.63 43.14
C LEU A 511 -29.57 -8.26 43.47
N THR A 512 -29.43 -9.56 43.22
CA THR A 512 -28.23 -10.34 43.53
C THR A 512 -27.00 -9.88 42.73
N LEU A 513 -27.20 -9.51 41.45
CA LEU A 513 -26.12 -9.22 40.50
C LEU A 513 -25.93 -7.72 40.23
N SER A 514 -26.60 -6.83 40.97
CA SER A 514 -26.59 -5.37 40.73
C SER A 514 -25.19 -4.72 40.63
N ASP A 515 -24.23 -5.26 41.38
CA ASP A 515 -22.84 -4.81 41.32
C ASP A 515 -22.04 -5.41 40.15
N ALA A 516 -22.51 -6.50 39.55
CA ALA A 516 -21.78 -7.26 38.51
C ALA A 516 -22.33 -7.08 37.09
N VAL A 517 -23.63 -6.81 36.93
CA VAL A 517 -24.29 -6.62 35.63
C VAL A 517 -25.05 -5.30 35.58
N LYS A 518 -25.30 -4.80 34.37
CA LYS A 518 -26.04 -3.56 34.13
C LYS A 518 -27.54 -3.78 34.25
N ASP A 519 -28.01 -4.90 33.73
CA ASP A 519 -29.40 -5.34 33.83
C ASP A 519 -29.51 -6.86 33.66
N VAL A 520 -30.66 -7.43 34.03
CA VAL A 520 -31.05 -8.82 33.74
C VAL A 520 -32.39 -8.82 33.03
N ARG A 521 -32.49 -9.42 31.83
CA ARG A 521 -33.74 -9.40 31.06
C ARG A 521 -34.02 -10.72 30.37
N LYS A 522 -35.27 -10.90 29.96
CA LYS A 522 -35.69 -12.01 29.10
C LYS A 522 -34.99 -11.89 27.74
N SER A 523 -34.48 -13.00 27.22
CA SER A 523 -33.92 -13.06 25.87
C SER A 523 -35.00 -13.36 24.83
N GLU A 524 -34.85 -12.74 23.66
CA GLU A 524 -35.53 -13.16 22.42
C GLU A 524 -34.62 -13.96 21.48
N ARG A 525 -33.32 -14.06 21.81
CA ARG A 525 -32.29 -14.67 20.94
C ARG A 525 -31.83 -16.04 21.40
N LEU A 526 -32.20 -16.49 22.60
CA LEU A 526 -31.80 -17.80 23.12
C LEU A 526 -32.85 -18.87 22.81
N THR A 527 -32.41 -20.04 22.37
CA THR A 527 -33.23 -21.25 22.20
C THR A 527 -32.78 -22.36 23.13
N ASP A 528 -31.49 -22.69 23.10
CA ASP A 528 -30.91 -23.83 23.82
C ASP A 528 -30.17 -23.39 25.08
N SER A 529 -29.44 -22.29 25.02
CA SER A 529 -28.65 -21.82 26.16
C SER A 529 -29.54 -21.21 27.24
N ALA A 530 -29.17 -21.40 28.51
CA ALA A 530 -29.89 -20.82 29.64
C ALA A 530 -29.76 -19.29 29.69
N VAL A 531 -28.56 -18.78 29.35
CA VAL A 531 -28.17 -17.38 29.50
C VAL A 531 -27.11 -16.97 28.48
N CYS A 532 -27.00 -15.67 28.21
CA CYS A 532 -25.88 -15.06 27.51
C CYS A 532 -25.62 -13.63 27.99
N LEU A 533 -24.46 -13.08 27.64
CA LEU A 533 -24.13 -11.67 27.89
C LEU A 533 -24.28 -10.84 26.62
N VAL A 534 -24.73 -9.60 26.78
CA VAL A 534 -24.78 -8.63 25.68
C VAL A 534 -24.35 -7.25 26.16
N ALA A 535 -23.78 -6.46 25.24
CA ALA A 535 -23.61 -5.03 25.42
C ALA A 535 -24.97 -4.31 25.33
N ASP A 536 -25.11 -3.18 26.04
CA ASP A 536 -26.24 -2.28 25.84
C ASP A 536 -26.13 -1.53 24.50
N ASP A 537 -27.22 -0.99 23.98
CA ASP A 537 -27.30 -0.31 22.68
C ASP A 537 -26.28 0.83 22.51
N ASN A 538 -26.00 1.55 23.60
CA ASN A 538 -25.08 2.69 23.63
C ASN A 538 -23.67 2.33 24.10
N ASP A 539 -23.42 1.07 24.46
CA ASP A 539 -22.13 0.61 24.96
C ASP A 539 -21.26 0.07 23.81
N MET A 540 -19.97 -0.08 24.11
CA MET A 540 -19.02 -0.72 23.21
C MET A 540 -19.39 -2.18 23.01
N ASP A 541 -19.26 -2.66 21.77
CA ASP A 541 -19.43 -4.08 21.49
C ASP A 541 -18.43 -4.92 22.30
N MET A 542 -18.80 -6.16 22.57
CA MET A 542 -18.03 -7.08 23.41
C MET A 542 -16.65 -7.35 22.84
N HIS A 543 -16.55 -7.53 21.52
CA HIS A 543 -15.28 -7.82 20.87
C HIS A 543 -14.36 -6.59 20.81
N LEU A 544 -14.87 -5.42 20.41
CA LEU A 544 -14.10 -4.16 20.43
C LEU A 544 -13.53 -3.84 21.82
N GLU A 545 -14.31 -4.02 22.87
CA GLU A 545 -13.83 -3.78 24.23
C GLU A 545 -12.68 -4.73 24.60
N ARG A 546 -12.78 -6.00 24.22
CA ARG A 546 -11.70 -6.99 24.41
C ARG A 546 -10.44 -6.59 23.65
N LEU A 547 -10.57 -6.20 22.38
CA LEU A 547 -9.47 -5.76 21.53
C LEU A 547 -8.72 -4.58 22.18
N LEU A 548 -9.44 -3.54 22.60
CA LEU A 548 -8.84 -2.35 23.20
C LEU A 548 -8.18 -2.62 24.56
N LYS A 549 -8.72 -3.55 25.36
CA LYS A 549 -8.07 -4.02 26.61
C LYS A 549 -6.75 -4.71 26.32
N GLN A 550 -6.71 -5.63 25.35
CA GLN A 550 -5.48 -6.34 24.97
C GLN A 550 -4.39 -5.35 24.51
N HIS A 551 -4.79 -4.29 23.80
CA HIS A 551 -3.89 -3.21 23.37
C HIS A 551 -3.60 -2.14 24.44
N LYS A 552 -4.08 -2.30 25.68
CA LYS A 552 -3.93 -1.33 26.78
C LYS A 552 -4.42 0.08 26.44
N GLN A 553 -5.43 0.16 25.58
CA GLN A 553 -6.10 1.41 25.20
C GLN A 553 -7.34 1.71 26.06
N LEU A 554 -7.74 0.75 26.90
CA LEU A 554 -8.74 0.92 27.96
C LEU A 554 -8.08 0.77 29.33
N ASN A 555 -8.03 1.86 30.10
CA ASN A 555 -7.43 1.90 31.46
C ASN A 555 -8.48 2.00 32.58
N GLY A 556 -9.77 1.87 32.26
CA GLY A 556 -10.90 2.08 33.18
C GLY A 556 -11.74 0.83 33.46
N GLU A 557 -12.78 1.00 34.29
CA GLU A 557 -13.79 -0.03 34.51
C GLU A 557 -14.47 -0.42 33.20
N VAL A 558 -14.59 -1.73 33.04
CA VAL A 558 -15.28 -2.39 31.94
C VAL A 558 -16.77 -2.07 32.01
N GLY A 559 -17.40 -1.81 30.87
CA GLY A 559 -18.85 -1.62 30.85
C GLY A 559 -19.55 -2.87 31.39
N LYS A 560 -20.38 -2.72 32.44
CA LYS A 560 -21.21 -3.83 32.93
C LYS A 560 -22.10 -4.32 31.78
N ARG A 561 -22.19 -5.64 31.60
CA ARG A 561 -23.01 -6.27 30.54
C ARG A 561 -24.44 -6.50 31.01
N ILE A 562 -25.34 -6.76 30.08
CA ILE A 562 -26.70 -7.22 30.37
C ILE A 562 -26.70 -8.75 30.31
N LEU A 563 -27.23 -9.40 31.36
CA LEU A 563 -27.45 -10.84 31.39
C LEU A 563 -28.84 -11.14 30.79
N GLU A 564 -28.90 -11.80 29.64
CA GLU A 564 -30.15 -12.27 29.07
C GLU A 564 -30.47 -13.70 29.53
N ILE A 565 -31.74 -13.96 29.84
CA ILE A 565 -32.24 -15.23 30.38
C ILE A 565 -33.21 -15.89 29.39
N ASN A 566 -33.02 -17.17 29.11
CA ASN A 566 -33.92 -17.96 28.25
C ASN A 566 -35.15 -18.45 29.03
N PRO A 567 -36.36 -17.92 28.76
CA PRO A 567 -37.57 -18.29 29.49
C PRO A 567 -38.09 -19.70 29.16
N SER A 568 -37.60 -20.33 28.10
CA SER A 568 -37.99 -21.68 27.69
C SER A 568 -37.06 -22.76 28.26
N HIS A 569 -35.84 -22.39 28.67
CA HIS A 569 -34.85 -23.33 29.16
C HIS A 569 -35.28 -24.03 30.47
N ALA A 570 -35.07 -25.34 30.56
CA ALA A 570 -35.54 -26.17 31.66
C ALA A 570 -34.98 -25.74 33.04
N LEU A 571 -33.72 -25.28 33.09
CA LEU A 571 -33.13 -24.74 34.32
C LEU A 571 -33.86 -23.48 34.78
N ILE A 572 -34.18 -22.57 33.85
CA ILE A 572 -34.81 -21.29 34.16
C ILE A 572 -36.23 -21.50 34.68
N LYS A 573 -36.99 -22.42 34.06
CA LYS A 573 -38.32 -22.82 34.55
C LYS A 573 -38.26 -23.30 36.01
N ARG A 574 -37.33 -24.21 36.31
CA ARG A 574 -37.15 -24.74 37.68
C ARG A 574 -36.70 -23.67 38.68
N LEU A 575 -35.88 -22.72 38.27
CA LEU A 575 -35.46 -21.59 39.12
C LEU A 575 -36.64 -20.65 39.39
N ALA A 576 -37.46 -20.35 38.37
CA ALA A 576 -38.66 -19.52 38.51
C ALA A 576 -39.70 -20.17 39.43
N ASP A 577 -39.94 -21.47 39.29
CA ASP A 577 -40.83 -22.23 40.20
C ASP A 577 -40.36 -22.14 41.66
N ARG A 578 -39.04 -22.26 41.90
CA ARG A 578 -38.45 -22.23 43.25
C ARG A 578 -38.47 -20.84 43.87
N ALA A 579 -38.49 -19.76 43.08
CA ALA A 579 -38.57 -18.40 43.57
C ALA A 579 -39.84 -18.13 44.42
N LYS A 580 -40.87 -18.99 44.31
CA LYS A 580 -42.11 -18.92 45.12
C LYS A 580 -41.97 -19.43 46.56
N GLY A 581 -40.94 -20.22 46.89
CA GLY A 581 -40.82 -20.94 48.17
C GLY A 581 -40.17 -20.11 49.29
N SER A 582 -40.69 -20.19 50.51
CA SER A 582 -40.01 -19.62 51.70
C SER A 582 -38.77 -20.45 52.06
N GLY A 583 -37.60 -19.79 52.18
CA GLY A 583 -36.33 -20.43 52.54
C GLY A 583 -35.42 -20.87 51.37
N ALA A 584 -35.72 -20.48 50.13
CA ALA A 584 -34.93 -20.83 48.94
C ALA A 584 -33.88 -19.77 48.52
N THR A 585 -33.75 -18.67 49.27
CA THR A 585 -32.99 -17.47 48.86
C THR A 585 -31.52 -17.75 48.59
N ASP A 586 -30.79 -18.36 49.54
CA ASP A 586 -29.35 -18.62 49.39
C ASP A 586 -29.03 -19.52 48.19
N ALA A 587 -29.87 -20.53 47.92
CA ALA A 587 -29.68 -21.43 46.78
C ALA A 587 -29.95 -20.75 45.43
N LEU A 588 -30.88 -19.78 45.39
CA LEU A 588 -31.18 -19.00 44.21
C LEU A 588 -30.12 -17.91 43.96
N GLU A 589 -29.53 -17.34 45.02
CA GLU A 589 -28.39 -16.43 44.93
C GLU A 589 -27.15 -17.13 44.36
N ASP A 590 -26.82 -18.33 44.87
CA ASP A 590 -25.73 -19.15 44.31
C ASP A 590 -25.98 -19.47 42.83
N ALA A 591 -27.22 -19.80 42.46
CA ALA A 591 -27.61 -20.05 41.07
C ALA A 591 -27.45 -18.81 40.20
N ALA A 592 -27.80 -17.61 40.70
CA ALA A 592 -27.61 -16.36 39.97
C ALA A 592 -26.15 -16.13 39.57
N TRP A 593 -25.23 -16.33 40.50
CA TRP A 593 -23.80 -16.21 40.24
C TRP A 593 -23.29 -17.30 39.30
N LEU A 594 -23.75 -18.55 39.46
CA LEU A 594 -23.37 -19.64 38.55
C LEU A 594 -23.85 -19.40 37.12
N LEU A 595 -25.04 -18.83 36.92
CA LEU A 595 -25.54 -18.44 35.60
C LEU A 595 -24.65 -17.33 34.99
N LEU A 596 -24.31 -16.31 35.76
CA LEU A 596 -23.42 -15.24 35.28
C LEU A 596 -22.02 -15.77 34.92
N ASP A 597 -21.43 -16.61 35.78
CA ASP A 597 -20.11 -17.19 35.55
C ASP A 597 -20.14 -18.16 34.35
N GLN A 598 -21.22 -18.92 34.17
CA GLN A 598 -21.43 -19.74 32.96
C GLN A 598 -21.43 -18.86 31.71
N ALA A 599 -22.17 -17.75 31.71
CA ALA A 599 -22.22 -16.84 30.57
C ALA A 599 -20.82 -16.29 30.26
N ARG A 600 -20.07 -15.83 31.27
CA ARG A 600 -18.68 -15.36 31.10
C ARG A 600 -17.77 -16.40 30.46
N ILE A 601 -17.84 -17.65 30.95
CA ILE A 601 -17.02 -18.75 30.40
C ILE A 601 -17.33 -18.96 28.92
N VAL A 602 -18.61 -18.95 28.54
CA VAL A 602 -19.02 -19.12 27.15
C VAL A 602 -18.53 -17.97 26.27
N GLU A 603 -18.51 -16.75 26.79
CA GLU A 603 -17.94 -15.57 26.10
C GLU A 603 -16.40 -15.58 26.05
N GLY A 604 -15.73 -16.51 26.73
CA GLY A 604 -14.27 -16.51 26.89
C GLY A 604 -13.78 -15.37 27.82
N GLU A 605 -14.64 -14.82 28.66
CA GLU A 605 -14.26 -13.84 29.67
C GLU A 605 -13.63 -14.50 30.90
N PRO A 606 -12.57 -13.92 31.48
CA PRO A 606 -12.00 -14.42 32.71
C PRO A 606 -12.98 -14.24 33.88
N LEU A 607 -13.10 -15.28 34.71
CA LEU A 607 -13.88 -15.19 35.95
C LEU A 607 -13.21 -14.24 36.95
N PRO A 608 -13.93 -13.25 37.50
CA PRO A 608 -13.36 -12.34 38.52
C PRO A 608 -12.90 -13.05 39.80
N ASP A 609 -13.63 -14.10 40.22
CA ASP A 609 -13.26 -14.94 41.37
C ASP A 609 -13.48 -16.43 41.03
N PRO A 610 -12.47 -17.10 40.43
CA PRO A 610 -12.55 -18.52 40.10
C PRO A 610 -12.75 -19.42 41.33
N ALA A 611 -12.30 -18.99 42.52
CA ALA A 611 -12.44 -19.77 43.75
C ALA A 611 -13.87 -19.72 44.28
N ALA A 612 -14.55 -18.58 44.19
CA ALA A 612 -15.97 -18.48 44.50
C ALA A 612 -16.81 -19.32 43.54
N PHE A 613 -16.54 -19.26 42.23
CA PHE A 613 -17.20 -20.12 41.25
C PHE A 613 -17.06 -21.61 41.61
N ALA A 614 -15.84 -22.07 41.88
CA ALA A 614 -15.59 -23.48 42.24
C ALA A 614 -16.33 -23.91 43.52
N ARG A 615 -16.37 -23.04 44.55
CA ARG A 615 -17.13 -23.32 45.78
C ARG A 615 -18.63 -23.43 45.53
N ARG A 616 -19.22 -22.51 44.76
CA ARG A 616 -20.66 -22.56 44.40
C ARG A 616 -20.99 -23.79 43.59
N LEU A 617 -20.14 -24.14 42.62
CA LEU A 617 -20.32 -25.33 41.79
C LEU A 617 -20.28 -26.61 42.64
N ALA A 618 -19.29 -26.74 43.53
CA ALA A 618 -19.19 -27.88 44.45
C ALA A 618 -20.43 -27.99 45.36
N SER A 619 -20.85 -26.88 45.97
CA SER A 619 -22.08 -26.81 46.78
C SER A 619 -23.33 -27.23 46.00
N ALA A 620 -23.47 -26.79 44.75
CA ALA A 620 -24.58 -27.19 43.88
C ALA A 620 -24.56 -28.68 43.54
N MET A 621 -23.37 -29.24 43.28
CA MET A 621 -23.20 -30.68 43.00
C MET A 621 -23.49 -31.53 44.24
N GLU A 622 -23.01 -31.14 45.42
CA GLU A 622 -23.28 -31.84 46.68
C GLU A 622 -24.78 -31.88 46.98
N LYS A 623 -25.46 -30.74 46.86
CA LYS A 623 -26.92 -30.63 47.05
C LYS A 623 -27.72 -31.40 45.99
N GLY A 624 -27.19 -31.55 44.78
CA GLY A 624 -27.85 -32.30 43.70
C GLY A 624 -27.71 -33.81 43.80
N LEU A 625 -26.72 -34.30 44.57
CA LEU A 625 -26.51 -35.72 44.87
C LEU A 625 -27.19 -36.17 46.17
N ALA A 626 -27.61 -35.23 47.01
CA ALA A 626 -28.39 -35.46 48.23
C ALA A 626 -29.88 -35.58 47.92
#